data_AF-A0A2R4S9J5-F1
#
_entry.id   AF-A0A2R4S9J5-F1
#
_cell.length_a   1.000
_cell.length_b   1.000
_cell.length_c   1.000
_cell.angle_alpha   90.00
_cell.angle_beta   90.00
_cell.angle_gamma   90.00
#
_symmetry.space_group_name_H-M   'P 1'
#
loop_
_entity.id
_entity.type
_entity.pdbx_description
1 polymer ?
#
loop_
_entity_poly.entity_id
_entity_poly.type
_entity_poly.pdbx_seq_one_letter_code
_entity_poly.pdbx_strand_id
1 'polypeptide(L)'
;NLCYSTLVRDENEINELNKEDVTTIVGKNIKFVKKSVKKGVLPMIVEELIQARKKAKELMAKEENKITKMVLNGRQLALKISANSVYGYTGASAGGQLPCLEVAVSVTTLGRCMIEKTKECVEKYYTKDNGYAHNAIVVYGDTDSVMVKFGTSEIGEAME
;
A
#
# COMPACT_ATOMS: atom_id res chain seq x y z
N ASN A 1 -2.00 8.63 -6.39
CA ASN A 1 -1.46 9.18 -7.66
C ASN A 1 -0.07 9.78 -7.39
N LEU A 2 0.86 8.99 -6.84
CA LEU A 2 2.20 9.46 -6.47
C LEU A 2 3.16 9.12 -7.62
N CYS A 3 3.70 10.13 -8.29
CA CYS A 3 4.52 9.96 -9.47
C CYS A 3 5.40 11.19 -9.71
N TYR A 4 6.53 11.00 -10.40
CA TYR A 4 7.34 12.10 -10.94
C TYR A 4 6.51 13.15 -11.69
N SER A 5 5.59 12.71 -12.55
CA SER A 5 4.80 13.57 -13.43
C SER A 5 3.60 14.25 -12.76
N THR A 6 3.32 13.93 -11.50
CA THR A 6 2.21 14.49 -10.70
C THR A 6 2.70 15.16 -9.43
N LEU A 7 4.01 15.14 -9.14
CA LEU A 7 4.63 15.88 -8.05
C LEU A 7 4.60 17.37 -8.39
N VAL A 8 4.10 18.18 -7.46
CA VAL A 8 4.11 19.65 -7.58
C VAL A 8 5.46 20.14 -7.07
N ARG A 9 6.26 20.76 -7.93
CA ARG A 9 7.59 21.30 -7.57
C ARG A 9 7.53 22.80 -7.28
N ASP A 10 6.72 23.51 -8.03
CA ASP A 10 6.40 24.92 -7.83
C ASP A 10 4.89 25.08 -7.57
N GLU A 11 4.51 25.88 -6.58
CA GLU A 11 3.11 26.22 -6.30
C GLU A 11 2.45 26.91 -7.51
N ASN A 12 3.25 27.59 -8.35
CA ASN A 12 2.74 28.20 -9.58
C ASN A 12 2.15 27.17 -10.56
N GLU A 13 2.59 25.91 -10.52
CA GLU A 13 2.05 24.82 -11.36
C GLU A 13 0.59 24.48 -11.03
N ILE A 14 0.11 24.88 -9.84
CA ILE A 14 -1.23 24.56 -9.35
C ILE A 14 -2.08 25.81 -9.08
N ASN A 15 -1.65 27.00 -9.49
CA ASN A 15 -2.39 28.25 -9.29
C ASN A 15 -3.79 28.24 -9.90
N GLU A 16 -3.96 27.55 -11.03
CA GLU A 16 -5.24 27.41 -11.73
C GLU A 16 -6.06 26.20 -11.25
N LEU A 17 -5.50 25.37 -10.36
CA LEU A 17 -6.17 24.17 -9.86
C LEU A 17 -6.90 24.46 -8.54
N ASN A 18 -8.02 23.78 -8.36
CA ASN A 18 -8.72 23.82 -7.08
C ASN A 18 -7.94 23.05 -6.01
N LYS A 19 -8.10 23.43 -4.73
CA LYS A 19 -7.48 22.71 -3.60
C LYS A 19 -7.88 21.23 -3.57
N GLU A 20 -9.08 20.90 -4.05
CA GLU A 20 -9.56 19.52 -4.13
C GLU A 20 -8.88 18.69 -5.21
N ASP A 21 -8.16 19.29 -6.15
CA ASP A 21 -7.41 18.59 -7.20
C ASP A 21 -5.99 18.25 -6.77
N VAL A 22 -5.59 18.65 -5.57
CA VAL A 22 -4.24 18.43 -5.03
C VAL A 22 -4.34 17.63 -3.74
N THR A 23 -3.45 16.65 -3.59
CA THR A 23 -3.27 15.89 -2.35
C THR A 23 -1.98 16.35 -1.68
N THR A 24 -2.08 16.81 -0.45
CA THR A 24 -0.93 17.09 0.41
C THR A 24 -0.66 15.90 1.31
N ILE A 25 0.61 15.53 1.45
CA ILE A 25 1.04 14.39 2.27
C ILE A 25 1.03 14.79 3.75
N VAL A 26 0.44 13.96 4.59
CA VAL A 26 0.26 14.24 6.03
C VAL A 26 1.62 14.51 6.69
N GLY A 27 1.72 15.62 7.42
CA GLY A 27 2.93 16.01 8.13
C GLY A 27 4.13 16.36 7.23
N LYS A 28 3.90 16.58 5.93
CA LYS A 28 4.94 16.92 4.95
C LYS A 28 4.45 18.05 4.04
N ASN A 29 5.34 18.96 3.64
CA ASN A 29 5.04 19.95 2.59
C ASN A 29 5.30 19.36 1.19
N ILE A 30 4.73 18.18 0.92
CA ILE A 30 4.85 17.49 -0.37
C ILE A 30 3.45 17.38 -0.96
N LYS A 31 3.28 17.81 -2.21
CA LYS A 31 2.00 17.88 -2.90
C LYS A 31 2.03 17.08 -4.19
N PHE A 32 0.92 16.40 -4.48
CA PHE A 32 0.71 15.69 -5.73
C PHE A 32 -0.64 16.06 -6.33
N VAL A 33 -0.68 16.26 -7.64
CA VAL A 33 -1.92 16.43 -8.38
C VAL A 33 -2.71 15.11 -8.39
N LYS A 34 -4.04 15.19 -8.24
CA LYS A 34 -4.94 14.03 -8.25
C LYS A 34 -5.11 13.45 -9.65
N LYS A 35 -5.59 12.21 -9.69
CA LYS A 35 -5.81 11.46 -10.94
C LYS A 35 -6.86 12.13 -11.85
N SER A 36 -7.80 12.90 -11.28
CA SER A 36 -8.82 13.67 -12.00
C SER A 36 -8.21 14.64 -13.01
N VAL A 37 -7.10 15.28 -12.64
CA VAL A 37 -6.38 16.22 -13.52
C VAL A 37 -5.37 15.49 -14.39
N LYS A 38 -4.53 14.63 -13.80
CA LYS A 38 -3.47 13.93 -14.53
C LYS A 38 -3.15 12.58 -13.90
N LYS A 39 -3.27 11.50 -14.67
CA LYS A 39 -2.84 10.17 -14.22
C LYS A 39 -1.31 10.07 -14.28
N GLY A 40 -0.68 9.72 -13.16
CA GLY A 40 0.78 9.51 -13.10
C GLY A 40 1.21 8.22 -13.80
N VAL A 41 2.45 8.21 -14.31
CA VAL A 41 3.06 7.05 -15.00
C VAL A 41 3.36 5.89 -14.05
N LEU A 42 3.90 6.15 -12.85
CA LEU A 42 4.18 5.09 -11.87
C LEU A 42 2.92 4.33 -11.45
N PRO A 43 1.78 5.00 -11.12
CA PRO A 43 0.51 4.29 -10.91
C PRO A 43 0.11 3.38 -12.07
N MET A 44 0.31 3.80 -13.33
CA MET A 44 -0.02 2.96 -14.50
C MET A 44 0.84 1.69 -14.54
N ILE A 45 2.16 1.82 -14.35
CA ILE A 45 3.09 0.70 -14.32
C ILE A 45 2.74 -0.28 -13.19
N VAL A 46 2.49 0.24 -11.98
CA VAL A 46 2.15 -0.59 -10.82
C VAL A 46 0.80 -1.27 -11.00
N GLU A 47 -0.20 -0.58 -11.57
CA GLU A 47 -1.50 -1.17 -11.91
C GLU A 47 -1.32 -2.38 -12.85
N GLU A 48 -0.53 -2.25 -13.92
CA GLU A 48 -0.25 -3.34 -14.85
C GLU A 48 0.45 -4.53 -14.18
N LEU A 49 1.47 -4.28 -13.35
CA LEU A 49 2.17 -5.31 -12.60
C LEU A 49 1.25 -6.06 -11.64
N ILE A 50 0.36 -5.34 -10.94
CA ILE A 50 -0.63 -5.93 -10.04
C ILE A 50 -1.63 -6.79 -10.83
N GLN A 51 -2.12 -6.32 -11.98
CA GLN A 51 -3.03 -7.11 -12.81
C GLN A 51 -2.37 -8.37 -13.38
N ALA A 52 -1.12 -8.27 -13.84
CA ALA A 52 -0.35 -9.43 -14.27
C ALA A 52 -0.15 -10.44 -13.13
N ARG A 53 0.15 -9.95 -11.92
CA ARG A 53 0.29 -10.79 -10.73
C ARG A 53 -1.02 -11.48 -10.35
N LYS A 54 -2.15 -10.76 -10.44
CA LYS A 54 -3.48 -11.32 -10.19
C LYS A 54 -3.75 -12.51 -11.12
N LYS A 55 -3.53 -12.35 -12.42
CA LYS A 55 -3.65 -13.44 -13.41
C LYS A 55 -2.74 -14.62 -13.07
N ALA A 56 -1.49 -14.37 -12.68
CA ALA A 56 -0.56 -15.44 -12.28
C ALA A 56 -1.05 -16.20 -11.04
N LYS A 57 -1.61 -15.51 -10.03
CA LYS A 57 -2.22 -16.15 -8.86
C LYS A 57 -3.47 -16.97 -9.22
N GLU A 58 -4.30 -16.49 -10.14
CA GLU A 58 -5.50 -17.21 -10.60
C GLU A 58 -5.12 -18.51 -11.32
N LEU A 59 -4.10 -18.48 -12.18
CA LEU A 59 -3.55 -19.68 -12.81
C LEU A 59 -2.99 -20.65 -11.75
N MET A 60 -2.23 -20.14 -10.79
CA MET A 60 -1.66 -20.94 -9.70
C MET A 60 -2.73 -21.63 -8.83
N ALA A 61 -3.88 -20.96 -8.62
CA ALA A 61 -4.97 -21.51 -7.83
C ALA A 61 -5.68 -22.68 -8.52
N LYS A 62 -5.78 -22.63 -9.86
CA LYS A 62 -6.41 -23.67 -10.69
C LYS A 62 -5.47 -24.83 -11.03
N GLU A 63 -4.18 -24.67 -10.80
CA GLU A 63 -3.18 -25.68 -11.13
C GLU A 63 -3.11 -26.80 -10.08
N GLU A 64 -3.20 -28.04 -10.55
CA GLU A 64 -3.12 -29.26 -9.74
C GLU A 64 -1.70 -29.83 -9.73
N ASN A 65 -0.95 -29.69 -10.83
CA ASN A 65 0.41 -30.20 -10.90
C ASN A 65 1.33 -29.40 -9.97
N LYS A 66 1.93 -30.10 -8.99
CA LYS A 66 2.79 -29.47 -7.97
C LYS A 66 3.97 -28.70 -8.57
N ILE A 67 4.62 -29.22 -9.62
CA ILE A 67 5.78 -28.58 -10.24
C ILE A 67 5.33 -27.30 -10.95
N THR A 68 4.28 -27.37 -11.76
CA THR A 68 3.74 -26.19 -12.46
C THR A 68 3.26 -25.13 -11.47
N LYS A 69 2.62 -25.54 -10.37
CA LYS A 69 2.18 -24.65 -9.29
C LYS A 69 3.35 -23.92 -8.63
N MET A 70 4.48 -24.60 -8.42
CA MET A 70 5.72 -23.97 -7.91
C MET A 70 6.27 -22.93 -8.90
N VAL A 71 6.29 -23.24 -10.20
CA VAL A 71 6.71 -22.29 -11.25
C VAL A 71 5.80 -21.05 -11.26
N LEU A 72 4.48 -21.24 -11.19
CA LEU A 72 3.50 -20.14 -11.12
C LEU A 72 3.65 -19.31 -9.84
N ASN A 73 4.00 -19.95 -8.72
CA ASN A 73 4.34 -19.22 -7.49
C ASN A 73 5.61 -18.37 -7.69
N GLY A 74 6.65 -18.91 -8.32
CA GLY A 74 7.85 -18.13 -8.69
C GLY A 74 7.50 -16.92 -9.56
N ARG A 75 6.62 -17.11 -10.56
CA ARG A 75 6.14 -16.03 -11.43
C ARG A 75 5.41 -14.93 -10.66
N GLN A 76 4.47 -15.27 -9.76
CA GLN A 76 3.75 -14.23 -9.00
C GLN A 76 4.65 -13.51 -7.99
N LEU A 77 5.65 -14.21 -7.43
CA LEU A 77 6.66 -13.60 -6.54
C LEU A 77 7.55 -12.63 -7.31
N ALA A 78 8.02 -12.98 -8.51
CA ALA A 78 8.79 -12.08 -9.35
C ALA A 78 8.00 -10.80 -9.66
N LEU A 79 6.71 -10.92 -10.02
CA LEU A 79 5.84 -9.77 -10.25
C LEU A 79 5.62 -8.92 -8.98
N LYS A 80 5.51 -9.56 -7.80
CA LYS A 80 5.44 -8.86 -6.50
C LYS A 80 6.72 -8.03 -6.28
N ILE A 81 7.88 -8.65 -6.48
CA ILE A 81 9.18 -7.98 -6.31
C ILE A 81 9.27 -6.80 -7.28
N SER A 82 8.97 -6.99 -8.56
CA SER A 82 8.99 -5.90 -9.55
C SER A 82 8.07 -4.74 -9.15
N ALA A 83 6.86 -5.01 -8.67
CA ALA A 83 5.94 -3.96 -8.21
C ALA A 83 6.51 -3.18 -7.00
N ASN A 84 7.10 -3.88 -6.04
CA ASN A 84 7.75 -3.27 -4.89
C ASN A 84 9.00 -2.47 -5.28
N SER A 85 9.76 -2.94 -6.26
CA SER A 85 10.94 -2.24 -6.77
C SER A 85 10.59 -0.90 -7.42
N VAL A 86 9.36 -0.66 -7.87
CA VAL A 86 8.97 0.63 -8.46
C VAL A 86 9.12 1.77 -7.46
N TYR A 87 8.63 1.62 -6.22
CA TYR A 87 8.82 2.67 -5.21
C TYR A 87 10.26 2.69 -4.70
N GLY A 88 10.91 1.52 -4.59
CA GLY A 88 12.32 1.41 -4.20
C GLY A 88 13.25 2.17 -5.17
N TYR A 89 12.96 2.11 -6.46
CA TYR A 89 13.68 2.86 -7.50
C TYR A 89 13.60 4.37 -7.26
N THR A 90 12.44 4.89 -6.84
CA THR A 90 12.31 6.32 -6.50
C THR A 90 13.14 6.72 -5.29
N GLY A 91 13.42 5.80 -4.36
CA GLY A 91 14.24 6.03 -3.17
C GLY A 91 15.74 5.77 -3.34
N ALA A 92 16.18 5.27 -4.51
CA ALA A 92 17.57 4.85 -4.72
C ALA A 92 18.49 6.07 -5.01
N SER A 93 18.90 6.79 -3.97
CA SER A 93 19.77 7.97 -4.11
C SER A 93 21.22 7.63 -4.52
N ALA A 94 21.73 6.45 -4.17
CA ALA A 94 23.05 5.99 -4.56
C ALA A 94 22.94 5.06 -5.77
N GLY A 95 23.43 5.49 -6.93
CA GLY A 95 23.44 4.69 -8.16
C GLY A 95 22.10 4.60 -8.91
N GLY A 96 21.03 5.21 -8.40
CA GLY A 96 19.77 5.35 -9.14
C GLY A 96 19.85 6.45 -10.21
N GLN A 97 19.28 6.19 -11.38
CA GLN A 97 19.29 7.13 -12.50
C GLN A 97 18.27 8.26 -12.36
N LEU A 98 17.19 8.05 -11.59
CA LEU A 98 16.12 9.03 -11.41
C LEU A 98 15.55 8.99 -9.98
N PRO A 99 16.32 9.37 -8.95
CA PRO A 99 15.81 9.43 -7.58
C PRO A 99 14.73 10.52 -7.44
N CYS A 100 13.68 10.21 -6.69
CA CYS A 100 12.62 11.13 -6.28
C CYS A 100 12.21 10.76 -4.85
N LEU A 101 12.95 11.33 -3.91
CA LEU A 101 12.80 11.07 -2.49
C LEU A 101 11.42 11.48 -1.99
N GLU A 102 10.80 12.48 -2.59
CA GLU A 102 9.46 12.95 -2.27
C GLU A 102 8.44 11.81 -2.44
N VAL A 103 8.53 11.03 -3.52
CA VAL A 103 7.66 9.87 -3.74
C VAL A 103 7.92 8.79 -2.69
N ALA A 104 9.19 8.43 -2.45
CA ALA A 104 9.55 7.40 -1.47
C ALA A 104 9.13 7.77 -0.03
N VAL A 105 9.39 9.02 0.38
CA VAL A 105 8.98 9.57 1.68
C VAL A 105 7.46 9.59 1.80
N SER A 106 6.76 9.94 0.73
CA SER A 106 5.29 9.95 0.72
C SER A 106 4.71 8.56 0.89
N VAL A 107 5.22 7.56 0.17
CA VAL A 107 4.79 6.16 0.29
C VAL A 107 4.99 5.65 1.72
N THR A 108 6.18 5.84 2.29
CA THR A 108 6.47 5.36 3.66
C THR A 108 5.68 6.12 4.74
N THR A 109 5.43 7.41 4.53
CA THR A 109 4.61 8.21 5.46
C THR A 109 3.16 7.75 5.45
N LEU A 110 2.57 7.55 4.26
CA LEU A 110 1.22 7.00 4.15
C LEU A 110 1.14 5.60 4.73
N GLY A 111 2.15 4.75 4.53
CA GLY A 111 2.24 3.42 5.15
C GLY A 111 2.13 3.48 6.67
N ARG A 112 2.93 4.34 7.33
CA ARG A 112 2.88 4.55 8.78
C ARG A 112 1.53 5.09 9.26
N CYS A 113 0.92 6.01 8.53
CA CYS A 113 -0.41 6.51 8.87
C CYS A 113 -1.48 5.41 8.75
N MET A 114 -1.37 4.52 7.75
CA MET A 114 -2.33 3.44 7.54
C MET A 114 -2.24 2.37 8.62
N ILE A 115 -1.04 1.98 9.05
CA ILE A 115 -0.90 0.97 10.12
C ILE A 115 -1.44 1.51 11.46
N GLU A 116 -1.16 2.77 11.81
CA GLU A 116 -1.70 3.37 13.04
C GLU A 116 -3.22 3.46 12.97
N LYS A 117 -3.75 3.97 11.87
CA LYS A 117 -5.21 4.04 11.66
C LYS A 117 -5.86 2.65 11.71
N THR A 118 -5.19 1.62 11.18
CA THR A 118 -5.70 0.25 11.22
C THR A 118 -5.78 -0.26 12.64
N LYS A 119 -4.74 -0.02 13.45
CA LYS A 119 -4.75 -0.32 14.88
C LYS A 119 -5.89 0.39 15.59
N GLU A 120 -5.99 1.71 15.43
CA GLU A 120 -7.06 2.51 16.04
C GLU A 120 -8.46 1.99 15.65
N CYS A 121 -8.66 1.65 14.38
CA CYS A 121 -9.92 1.09 13.90
C CYS A 121 -10.26 -0.25 14.57
N VAL A 122 -9.29 -1.16 14.69
CA VAL A 122 -9.48 -2.46 15.33
C VAL A 122 -9.84 -2.30 16.80
N GLU A 123 -9.03 -1.55 17.57
CA GLU A 123 -9.20 -1.39 19.01
C GLU A 123 -10.47 -0.59 19.37
N LYS A 124 -10.93 0.30 18.48
CA LYS A 124 -12.18 1.05 18.66
C LYS A 124 -13.42 0.24 18.32
N TYR A 125 -13.34 -0.61 17.28
CA TYR A 125 -14.50 -1.33 16.77
C TYR A 125 -14.81 -2.58 17.58
N TYR A 126 -13.81 -3.42 17.85
CA TYR A 126 -14.00 -4.69 18.56
C TYR A 126 -13.92 -4.48 20.07
N THR A 127 -14.97 -3.93 20.65
CA THR A 127 -15.07 -3.63 22.08
C THR A 127 -16.35 -4.19 22.69
N LYS A 128 -16.34 -4.40 24.01
CA LYS A 128 -17.51 -4.79 24.79
C LYS A 128 -18.65 -3.79 24.66
N ASP A 129 -18.33 -2.50 24.59
CA ASP A 129 -19.32 -1.43 24.42
C ASP A 129 -20.04 -1.53 23.07
N ASN A 130 -19.38 -2.09 22.06
CA ASN A 130 -19.96 -2.37 20.73
C ASN A 130 -20.58 -3.79 20.64
N GLY A 131 -20.76 -4.49 21.76
CA GLY A 131 -21.44 -5.79 21.81
C GLY A 131 -20.55 -7.00 21.58
N TYR A 132 -19.22 -6.85 21.55
CA TYR A 132 -18.29 -7.99 21.46
C TYR A 132 -18.01 -8.62 22.83
N ALA A 133 -17.63 -9.89 22.86
CA ALA A 133 -17.34 -10.61 24.12
C ALA A 133 -16.13 -10.01 24.87
N HIS A 134 -15.17 -9.44 24.13
CA HIS A 134 -13.90 -8.94 24.64
C HIS A 134 -13.50 -7.65 23.92
N ASN A 135 -12.57 -6.91 24.54
CA ASN A 135 -11.91 -5.79 23.86
C ASN A 135 -10.70 -6.34 23.10
N ALA A 136 -10.69 -6.17 21.79
CA ALA A 136 -9.55 -6.53 20.97
C ALA A 136 -8.40 -5.56 21.22
N ILE A 137 -7.18 -6.09 21.21
CA ILE A 137 -5.95 -5.32 21.41
C ILE A 137 -4.97 -5.69 20.30
N VAL A 138 -4.34 -4.69 19.69
CA VAL A 138 -3.23 -4.95 18.76
C VAL A 138 -1.96 -5.15 19.56
N VAL A 139 -1.42 -6.37 19.51
CA VAL A 139 -0.24 -6.76 20.31
C VAL A 139 1.07 -6.59 19.55
N TYR A 140 1.01 -6.55 18.22
CA TYR A 140 2.17 -6.34 17.37
C TYR A 140 1.75 -5.77 16.01
N GLY A 141 2.69 -5.12 15.32
CA GLY A 141 2.51 -4.69 13.93
C GLY A 141 3.84 -4.64 13.22
N ASP A 142 3.85 -5.05 11.96
CA ASP A 142 5.01 -5.00 11.07
C ASP A 142 4.57 -4.50 9.69
N THR A 143 4.99 -3.27 9.37
CA THR A 143 4.90 -2.60 8.06
C THR A 143 3.50 -2.51 7.45
N ASP A 144 2.95 -3.64 7.01
CA ASP A 144 1.65 -3.82 6.37
C ASP A 144 0.74 -4.84 7.09
N SER A 145 1.13 -5.29 8.29
CA SER A 145 0.39 -6.27 9.09
C SER A 145 0.22 -5.83 10.55
N VAL A 146 -0.89 -6.24 11.16
CA VAL A 146 -1.18 -6.09 12.59
C VAL A 146 -1.62 -7.43 13.15
N MET A 147 -1.19 -7.74 14.37
CA MET A 147 -1.51 -8.97 15.08
C MET A 147 -2.44 -8.60 16.22
N VAL A 148 -3.67 -9.11 16.14
CA VAL A 148 -4.78 -8.72 17.02
C VAL A 148 -5.07 -9.85 17.98
N LYS A 149 -5.11 -9.54 19.28
CA LYS A 149 -5.62 -10.41 20.31
C LYS A 149 -7.08 -10.06 20.56
N PHE A 150 -7.99 -10.86 20.02
CA PHE A 150 -9.44 -10.67 20.22
C PHE A 150 -9.91 -11.05 21.62
N GLY A 151 -9.19 -11.92 22.33
CA GLY A 151 -9.47 -12.27 23.73
C GLY A 151 -10.13 -13.64 23.95
N THR A 152 -10.68 -14.25 22.90
CA THR A 152 -11.13 -15.64 22.91
C THR A 152 -9.95 -16.62 22.98
N SER A 153 -10.18 -17.79 23.58
CA SER A 153 -9.27 -18.95 23.55
C SER A 153 -9.55 -19.91 22.39
N GLU A 154 -10.70 -19.77 21.74
CA GLU A 154 -11.13 -20.64 20.65
C GLU A 154 -10.59 -20.14 19.31
N ILE A 155 -9.86 -21.01 18.60
CA ILE A 155 -9.24 -20.66 17.32
C ILE A 155 -10.30 -20.36 16.26
N GLY A 156 -11.40 -21.14 16.24
CA GLY A 156 -12.48 -20.94 15.28
C GLY A 156 -13.12 -19.56 15.40
N GLU A 157 -13.43 -19.14 16.63
CA GLU A 157 -13.99 -17.81 16.92
C GLU A 157 -13.00 -16.68 16.60
N ALA A 158 -11.69 -16.88 16.80
CA ALA A 158 -10.69 -15.88 16.46
C ALA A 158 -10.48 -15.70 14.94
N MET A 159 -10.86 -16.70 14.14
CA MET A 159 -10.73 -16.67 12.67
C MET A 159 -11.97 -16.12 11.96
N GLU A 160 -13.14 -16.17 12.61
CA GLU A 160 -14.43 -15.65 12.13
C GLU A 160 -14.51 -14.13 12.28
#